data_AF-A0A6N7M7P8-F1
#
_entry.id   AF-A0A6N7M7P8-F1
#
_cell.length_a   1.000
_cell.length_b   1.000
_cell.length_c   1.000
_cell.angle_alpha   90.00
_cell.angle_beta   90.00
_cell.angle_gamma   90.00
#
_symmetry.space_group_name_H-M   'P 1'
#
loop_
_entity.id
_entity.type
_entity.pdbx_description
1 polymer ?
#
loop_
_entity_poly.entity_id
_entity_poly.type
_entity_poly.pdbx_seq_one_letter_code
_entity_poly.pdbx_strand_id
1 'polypeptide(L)'
;MSKLKTTITIPTYWARKYGEKATTGDAIFDHPTPFDQQGTLPRCLESLAALKCKDFQVLIITAPANQLLVDRVEKVVEKIIAPFRKVFPVIQFVVKELESAQRILEHRDLEGGLLSLRSYPNIRNCQLIGALLLDSDLIIAIDDDETVPRSRLQAADG
;
A
#
# COMPACT_ATOMS: atom_id res chain seq x y z
N MET A 1 7.96 19.52 21.83
CA MET A 1 6.86 19.04 20.96
C MET A 1 7.08 17.56 20.70
N SER A 2 6.03 16.73 20.73
CA SER A 2 6.15 15.31 20.37
C SER A 2 6.51 15.17 18.89
N LYS A 3 7.27 14.14 18.55
CA LYS A 3 7.65 13.82 17.17
C LYS A 3 6.41 13.38 16.38
N LEU A 4 6.17 13.93 15.20
CA LEU A 4 5.03 13.57 14.34
C LEU A 4 5.19 12.14 13.81
N LYS A 5 4.17 11.31 13.95
CA LYS A 5 4.12 9.96 13.39
C LYS A 5 3.69 10.00 11.93
N THR A 6 4.66 9.96 11.04
CA THR A 6 4.43 10.03 9.59
C THR A 6 4.26 8.64 8.99
N THR A 7 3.18 8.45 8.22
CA THR A 7 2.94 7.23 7.42
C THR A 7 2.95 7.56 5.94
N ILE A 8 3.86 6.92 5.21
CA ILE A 8 3.86 6.93 3.75
C ILE A 8 2.95 5.79 3.27
N THR A 9 1.86 6.11 2.60
CA THR A 9 0.92 5.11 2.08
C THR A 9 1.17 4.90 0.59
N ILE A 10 1.38 3.66 0.17
CA ILE A 10 1.68 3.30 -1.21
C ILE A 10 0.67 2.26 -1.68
N PRO A 11 -0.17 2.55 -2.68
CA PRO A 11 -1.02 1.54 -3.28
C PRO A 11 -0.23 0.77 -4.34
N THR A 12 -0.44 -0.54 -4.43
CA THR A 12 0.17 -1.36 -5.47
C THR A 12 -0.86 -2.34 -6.03
N TYR A 13 -0.94 -2.43 -7.35
CA TYR A 13 -2.02 -3.11 -8.06
C TYR A 13 -1.47 -4.31 -8.80
N TRP A 14 -2.08 -5.47 -8.61
CA TRP A 14 -1.52 -6.73 -9.09
C TRP A 14 -2.51 -7.53 -9.91
N ALA A 15 -2.12 -7.87 -11.14
CA ALA A 15 -2.93 -8.62 -12.08
C ALA A 15 -2.45 -10.08 -12.20
N ARG A 16 -3.14 -10.79 -13.10
CA ARG A 16 -2.78 -12.13 -13.55
C ARG A 16 -1.37 -12.17 -14.13
N LYS A 17 -0.90 -13.37 -14.41
CA LYS A 17 0.42 -13.62 -14.97
C LYS A 17 0.60 -12.84 -16.28
N TYR A 18 1.82 -12.43 -16.59
CA TYR A 18 2.10 -11.76 -17.86
C TYR A 18 1.64 -12.61 -19.05
N GLY A 19 0.92 -11.98 -19.98
CA GLY A 19 0.33 -12.62 -21.15
C GLY A 19 -1.02 -13.31 -20.92
N GLU A 20 -1.47 -13.47 -19.66
CA GLU A 20 -2.85 -13.88 -19.38
C GLU A 20 -3.80 -12.70 -19.60
N LYS A 21 -4.92 -12.96 -20.27
CA LYS A 21 -5.96 -11.94 -20.46
C LYS A 21 -6.71 -11.72 -19.15
N ALA A 22 -7.12 -10.47 -18.91
CA ALA A 22 -8.09 -10.16 -17.87
C ALA A 22 -9.39 -10.96 -18.10
N THR A 23 -9.97 -11.43 -17.01
CA THR A 23 -11.21 -12.22 -17.04
C THR A 23 -12.34 -11.50 -16.32
N THR A 24 -13.58 -11.93 -16.56
CA THR A 24 -14.75 -11.43 -15.84
C THR A 24 -14.53 -11.49 -14.32
N GLY A 25 -14.73 -10.37 -13.64
CA GLY A 25 -14.55 -10.24 -12.19
C GLY A 25 -13.21 -9.60 -11.77
N ASP A 26 -12.24 -9.49 -12.68
CA ASP A 26 -11.02 -8.73 -12.45
C ASP A 26 -11.36 -7.23 -12.29
N ALA A 27 -10.77 -6.58 -11.30
CA ALA A 27 -10.80 -5.13 -11.16
C ALA A 27 -9.97 -4.50 -12.28
N ILE A 28 -10.45 -3.36 -12.78
CA ILE A 28 -9.82 -2.64 -13.89
C ILE A 28 -8.88 -1.58 -13.29
N PHE A 29 -7.60 -1.76 -13.55
CA PHE A 29 -6.54 -0.80 -13.27
C PHE A 29 -5.78 -0.55 -14.57
N ASP A 30 -5.26 0.66 -14.75
CA ASP A 30 -4.59 1.05 -16.00
C ASP A 30 -3.25 0.31 -16.19
N HIS A 31 -2.49 0.15 -15.11
CA HIS A 31 -1.14 -0.42 -15.14
C HIS A 31 -0.88 -1.41 -13.98
N PRO A 32 -1.69 -2.47 -13.81
CA PRO A 32 -1.44 -3.43 -12.75
C PRO A 32 -0.21 -4.29 -13.09
N THR A 33 0.62 -4.56 -12.10
CA THR A 33 1.80 -5.41 -12.23
C THR A 33 1.37 -6.87 -12.32
N PRO A 34 1.79 -7.65 -13.32
CA PRO A 34 1.58 -9.09 -13.32
C PRO A 34 2.26 -9.75 -12.12
N PHE A 35 1.57 -10.66 -11.40
CA PHE A 35 2.14 -11.24 -10.16
C PHE A 35 3.47 -11.99 -10.33
N ASP A 36 3.83 -12.38 -11.55
CA ASP A 36 5.10 -13.03 -11.88
C ASP A 36 6.20 -12.05 -12.33
N GLN A 37 5.93 -10.75 -12.26
CA GLN A 37 6.88 -9.68 -12.51
C GLN A 37 7.22 -8.93 -11.22
N GLN A 38 8.35 -8.23 -11.25
CA GLN A 38 8.84 -7.45 -10.11
C GLN A 38 8.07 -6.14 -9.91
N GLY A 39 7.58 -5.53 -11.00
CA GLY A 39 6.88 -4.25 -10.97
C GLY A 39 7.79 -3.07 -10.60
N THR A 40 7.17 -1.97 -10.20
CA THR A 40 7.82 -0.70 -9.88
C THR A 40 8.05 -0.49 -8.39
N LEU A 41 7.27 -1.17 -7.54
CA LEU A 41 7.32 -1.05 -6.07
C LEU A 41 8.74 -1.13 -5.47
N PRO A 42 9.64 -2.06 -5.90
CA PRO A 42 11.00 -2.09 -5.35
C PRO A 42 11.78 -0.80 -5.59
N ARG A 43 11.65 -0.19 -6.78
CA ARG A 43 12.31 1.07 -7.11
C ARG A 43 11.80 2.21 -6.23
N CYS A 44 10.50 2.25 -5.94
CA CYS A 44 9.91 3.21 -5.02
C CYS A 44 10.50 3.04 -3.61
N LEU A 45 10.52 1.81 -3.07
CA LEU A 45 11.07 1.51 -1.74
C LEU A 45 12.59 1.78 -1.64
N GLU A 46 13.35 1.50 -2.69
CA GLU A 46 14.77 1.86 -2.78
C GLU A 46 14.99 3.36 -2.70
N SER A 47 14.13 4.15 -3.34
CA SER A 47 14.20 5.62 -3.27
C SER A 47 13.94 6.12 -1.83
N LEU A 48 13.00 5.52 -1.12
CA LEU A 48 12.74 5.82 0.30
C LEU A 48 13.90 5.39 1.20
N ALA A 49 14.50 4.22 0.95
CA ALA A 49 15.66 3.73 1.69
C ALA A 49 16.89 4.65 1.54
N ALA A 50 16.99 5.33 0.39
CA ALA A 50 18.06 6.28 0.11
C ALA A 50 17.88 7.65 0.80
N LEU A 51 16.74 7.92 1.44
CA LEU A 51 16.52 9.15 2.20
C LEU A 51 17.47 9.21 3.42
N LYS A 52 17.89 10.42 3.78
CA LYS A 52 18.74 10.62 4.97
C LYS A 52 17.96 10.27 6.24
N CYS A 53 16.78 10.89 6.40
CA CYS A 53 15.85 10.64 7.49
C CYS A 53 14.94 9.45 7.14
N LYS A 54 14.75 8.53 8.08
CA LYS A 54 13.77 7.43 8.01
C LYS A 54 12.73 7.51 9.11
N ASP A 55 12.36 8.74 9.49
CA ASP A 55 11.36 8.97 10.53
C ASP A 55 9.94 8.87 9.99
N PHE A 56 9.63 7.70 9.45
CA PHE A 56 8.34 7.36 8.90
C PHE A 56 8.16 5.84 8.95
N GLN A 57 6.91 5.41 8.86
CA GLN A 57 6.55 4.05 8.51
C GLN A 57 5.94 4.02 7.12
N VAL A 58 5.97 2.87 6.47
CA VAL A 58 5.37 2.65 5.15
C VAL A 58 4.20 1.68 5.27
N LEU A 59 3.06 2.07 4.72
CA LEU A 59 1.87 1.24 4.61
C LEU A 59 1.62 0.91 3.14
N ILE A 60 1.75 -0.37 2.78
CA ILE A 60 1.50 -0.86 1.43
C ILE A 60 0.08 -1.39 1.32
N ILE A 61 -0.76 -0.74 0.52
CA ILE A 61 -2.10 -1.24 0.20
C ILE A 61 -1.97 -2.19 -0.99
N THR A 62 -2.08 -3.49 -0.71
CA THR A 62 -1.91 -4.54 -1.71
C THR A 62 -3.25 -4.86 -2.37
N ALA A 63 -3.44 -4.42 -3.62
CA ALA A 63 -4.68 -4.58 -4.36
C ALA A 63 -4.58 -5.69 -5.42
N PRO A 64 -5.01 -6.93 -5.13
CA PRO A 64 -5.15 -7.95 -6.17
C PRO A 64 -6.35 -7.62 -7.06
N ALA A 65 -6.15 -7.70 -8.38
CA ALA A 65 -7.23 -7.46 -9.34
C ALA A 65 -8.35 -8.50 -9.21
N ASN A 66 -8.07 -9.70 -8.70
CA ASN A 66 -9.06 -10.75 -8.54
C ASN A 66 -8.86 -11.50 -7.22
N GLN A 67 -9.98 -11.96 -6.63
CA GLN A 67 -9.98 -12.77 -5.40
C GLN A 67 -9.14 -14.07 -5.54
N LEU A 68 -9.09 -14.65 -6.73
CA LEU A 68 -8.27 -15.83 -7.02
C LEU A 68 -6.75 -15.57 -6.91
N LEU A 69 -6.33 -14.31 -6.86
CA LEU A 69 -4.92 -13.92 -6.81
C LEU A 69 -4.44 -13.54 -5.41
N VAL A 70 -5.32 -13.43 -4.41
CA VAL A 70 -5.03 -12.87 -3.07
C VAL A 70 -3.78 -13.50 -2.45
N ASP A 71 -3.78 -14.81 -2.22
CA ASP A 71 -2.67 -15.52 -1.59
C ASP A 71 -1.35 -15.37 -2.36
N ARG A 72 -1.44 -15.28 -3.69
CA ARG A 72 -0.26 -15.19 -4.55
C ARG A 72 0.33 -13.80 -4.52
N VAL A 73 -0.51 -12.79 -4.67
CA VAL A 73 -0.13 -11.37 -4.63
C VAL A 73 0.42 -11.00 -3.25
N GLU A 74 -0.23 -11.45 -2.18
CA GLU A 74 0.24 -11.24 -0.81
C GLU A 74 1.68 -11.75 -0.65
N LYS A 75 1.96 -12.98 -1.07
CA LYS A 75 3.31 -13.59 -1.00
C LYS A 75 4.34 -12.88 -1.88
N VAL A 76 3.93 -12.39 -3.05
CA VAL A 76 4.84 -11.66 -3.96
C VAL A 76 5.23 -10.33 -3.35
N VAL A 77 4.25 -9.56 -2.87
CA VAL A 77 4.49 -8.27 -2.22
C VAL A 77 5.28 -8.46 -0.92
N GLU A 78 4.96 -9.48 -0.12
CA GLU A 78 5.72 -9.82 1.10
C GLU A 78 7.21 -10.04 0.79
N LYS A 79 7.54 -10.79 -0.28
CA LYS A 79 8.93 -10.98 -0.72
C LYS A 79 9.61 -9.68 -1.13
N ILE A 80 8.88 -8.76 -1.76
CA ILE A 80 9.39 -7.45 -2.19
C ILE A 80 9.71 -6.58 -0.97
N ILE A 81 8.81 -6.54 0.02
CA ILE A 81 8.93 -5.61 1.16
C ILE A 81 9.81 -6.13 2.29
N ALA A 82 9.95 -7.44 2.44
CA ALA A 82 10.70 -8.06 3.55
C ALA A 82 12.13 -7.53 3.73
N PRO A 83 12.94 -7.31 2.68
CA PRO A 83 14.28 -6.71 2.82
C PRO A 83 14.26 -5.30 3.42
N PHE A 84 13.24 -4.50 3.11
CA PHE A 84 13.14 -3.09 3.52
C PHE A 84 12.72 -2.92 4.98
N ARG A 85 12.10 -3.93 5.60
CA ARG A 85 11.77 -3.91 7.03
C ARG A 85 12.99 -3.79 7.96
N LYS A 86 14.19 -4.05 7.45
CA LYS A 86 15.46 -3.81 8.16
C LYS A 86 15.89 -2.34 8.15
N VAL A 87 15.28 -1.52 7.30
CA VAL A 87 15.65 -0.12 7.07
C VAL A 87 14.63 0.84 7.70
N PHE A 88 13.33 0.54 7.55
CA PHE A 88 12.22 1.28 8.16
C PHE A 88 11.01 0.34 8.35
N PRO A 89 10.04 0.67 9.22
CA PRO A 89 8.84 -0.13 9.38
C PRO A 89 8.04 -0.18 8.08
N VAL A 90 7.72 -1.39 7.61
CA VAL A 90 6.86 -1.62 6.43
C VAL A 90 5.75 -2.58 6.80
N ILE A 91 4.51 -2.14 6.61
CA ILE A 91 3.29 -2.86 6.92
C ILE A 91 2.58 -3.16 5.62
N GLN A 92 2.12 -4.39 5.46
CA GLN A 92 1.31 -4.80 4.32
C GLN A 92 -0.15 -4.83 4.75
N PHE A 93 -1.00 -4.11 4.02
CA PHE A 93 -2.44 -4.15 4.17
C PHE A 93 -3.01 -5.02 3.05
N VAL A 94 -3.54 -6.18 3.40
CA VAL A 94 -4.11 -7.13 2.43
C VAL A 94 -5.62 -7.30 2.65
N VAL A 95 -6.24 -8.25 1.93
CA VAL A 95 -7.68 -8.53 2.02
C VAL A 95 -8.11 -8.83 3.47
N LYS A 96 -7.27 -9.50 4.26
CA LYS A 96 -7.56 -9.80 5.66
C LYS A 96 -7.68 -8.54 6.53
N GLU A 97 -6.80 -7.56 6.36
CA GLU A 97 -6.89 -6.27 7.07
C GLU A 97 -8.08 -5.46 6.57
N LEU A 98 -8.39 -5.51 5.27
CA LEU A 98 -9.62 -4.94 4.71
C LEU A 98 -10.86 -5.51 5.40
N GLU A 99 -11.01 -6.83 5.45
CA GLU A 99 -12.16 -7.49 6.08
C GLU A 99 -12.27 -7.17 7.57
N SER A 100 -11.12 -7.01 8.24
CA SER A 100 -11.09 -6.59 9.65
C SER A 100 -11.55 -5.14 9.82
N ALA A 101 -11.11 -4.23 8.95
CA ALA A 101 -11.53 -2.84 8.95
C ALA A 101 -13.03 -2.69 8.60
N GLN A 102 -13.51 -3.43 7.60
CA GLN A 102 -14.93 -3.46 7.23
C GLN A 102 -15.80 -3.91 8.39
N ARG A 103 -15.43 -5.01 9.08
CA ARG A 103 -16.15 -5.45 10.28
C ARG A 103 -16.20 -4.36 11.34
N ILE A 104 -15.09 -3.65 11.59
CA ILE A 104 -15.08 -2.56 12.59
C ILE A 104 -16.06 -1.44 12.20
N LEU A 105 -16.14 -1.07 10.92
CA LEU A 105 -17.09 -0.06 10.43
C LEU A 105 -18.54 -0.53 10.58
N GLU A 106 -18.83 -1.77 10.21
CA GLU A 106 -20.16 -2.37 10.33
C GLU A 106 -20.63 -2.43 11.79
N HIS A 107 -19.74 -2.77 12.73
CA HIS A 107 -20.06 -2.75 14.17
C HIS A 107 -20.34 -1.35 14.73
N ARG A 108 -20.05 -0.29 13.95
CA ARG A 108 -20.34 1.10 14.27
C ARG A 108 -21.46 1.68 13.41
N ASP A 109 -22.24 0.83 12.76
CA ASP A 109 -23.33 1.22 11.84
C ASP A 109 -22.86 2.12 10.68
N LEU A 110 -21.59 1.99 10.28
CA LEU A 110 -21.03 2.67 9.11
C LEU A 110 -20.99 1.72 7.91
N GLU A 111 -21.11 2.27 6.71
CA GLU A 111 -21.09 1.49 5.47
C GLU A 111 -19.71 0.85 5.22
N GLY A 112 -19.58 -0.46 5.47
CA GLY A 112 -18.35 -1.20 5.18
C GLY A 112 -17.94 -1.19 3.71
N GLY A 113 -18.89 -0.99 2.80
CA GLY A 113 -18.67 -0.84 1.36
C GLY A 113 -17.82 0.36 0.95
N LEU A 114 -17.59 1.31 1.86
CA LEU A 114 -16.64 2.42 1.68
C LEU A 114 -15.19 1.95 1.58
N LEU A 115 -14.90 0.72 2.00
CA LEU A 115 -13.61 0.09 1.87
C LEU A 115 -13.66 -1.05 0.86
N SER A 116 -12.76 -1.01 -0.11
CA SER A 116 -12.61 -2.04 -1.13
C SER A 116 -11.24 -1.92 -1.80
N LEU A 117 -10.71 -3.05 -2.26
CA LEU A 117 -9.48 -3.10 -3.06
C LEU A 117 -9.75 -3.17 -4.57
N ARG A 118 -10.96 -2.80 -5.02
CA ARG A 118 -11.42 -3.00 -6.40
C ARG A 118 -11.42 -1.75 -7.29
N SER A 119 -11.09 -0.58 -6.74
CA SER A 119 -11.10 0.70 -7.48
C SER A 119 -10.18 1.71 -6.82
N TYR A 120 -9.67 2.67 -7.58
CA TYR A 120 -8.80 3.73 -7.06
C TYR A 120 -9.39 4.50 -5.86
N PRO A 121 -10.63 5.01 -5.89
CA PRO A 121 -11.16 5.76 -4.75
C PRO A 121 -11.24 4.93 -3.46
N ASN A 122 -11.72 3.69 -3.57
CA ASN A 122 -11.79 2.80 -2.40
C ASN A 122 -10.40 2.41 -1.87
N ILE A 123 -9.40 2.26 -2.74
CA ILE A 123 -8.02 2.00 -2.33
C ILE A 123 -7.44 3.22 -1.59
N ARG A 124 -7.75 4.44 -2.03
CA ARG A 124 -7.41 5.67 -1.28
C ARG A 124 -8.09 5.69 0.09
N ASN A 125 -9.35 5.25 0.21
CA ASN A 125 -10.00 5.10 1.52
C ASN A 125 -9.25 4.12 2.44
N CYS A 126 -8.78 2.99 1.89
CA CYS A 126 -7.94 2.05 2.64
C CYS A 126 -6.61 2.68 3.10
N GLN A 127 -6.00 3.57 2.31
CA GLN A 127 -4.82 4.33 2.73
C GLN A 127 -5.12 5.22 3.95
N LEU A 128 -6.24 5.95 3.90
CA LEU A 128 -6.67 6.83 4.99
C LEU A 128 -6.98 6.05 6.27
N ILE A 129 -7.81 5.01 6.17
CA ILE A 129 -8.18 4.19 7.34
C ILE A 129 -6.98 3.43 7.88
N GLY A 130 -6.15 2.85 7.02
CA GLY A 130 -4.94 2.17 7.46
C GLY A 130 -3.99 3.10 8.21
N ALA A 131 -3.77 4.32 7.73
CA ALA A 131 -2.96 5.30 8.44
C ALA A 131 -3.60 5.76 9.76
N LEU A 132 -4.93 5.91 9.81
CA LEU A 132 -5.66 6.23 11.04
C LEU A 132 -5.53 5.10 12.08
N LEU A 133 -5.67 3.84 11.67
CA LEU A 133 -5.47 2.67 12.54
C LEU A 133 -4.03 2.56 13.06
N LEU A 134 -3.08 3.13 12.33
CA LEU A 134 -1.69 3.25 12.75
C LEU A 134 -1.40 4.51 13.56
N ASP A 135 -2.42 5.26 13.98
CA ASP A 135 -2.31 6.45 14.84
C ASP A 135 -1.39 7.52 14.23
N SER A 136 -1.48 7.72 12.91
CA SER A 136 -0.59 8.62 12.17
C SER A 136 -1.01 10.07 12.30
N ASP A 137 -0.06 10.97 12.56
CA ASP A 137 -0.29 12.43 12.55
C ASP A 137 -0.25 13.02 11.13
N LEU A 138 0.56 12.41 10.25
CA LEU A 138 0.78 12.87 8.88
C LEU A 138 0.73 11.70 7.90
N ILE A 139 -0.01 11.87 6.81
CA ILE A 139 -0.09 10.90 5.71
C ILE A 139 0.57 11.49 4.48
N ILE A 140 1.43 10.70 3.85
CA ILE A 140 2.05 11.03 2.57
C ILE A 140 1.68 9.93 1.59
N ALA A 141 0.80 10.23 0.63
CA ALA A 141 0.43 9.28 -0.41
C ALA A 141 1.42 9.37 -1.58
N ILE A 142 1.94 8.22 -2.00
CA ILE A 142 2.89 8.08 -3.12
C ILE A 142 2.43 6.88 -3.95
N ASP A 143 2.54 6.95 -5.27
CA ASP A 143 2.25 5.81 -6.14
C ASP A 143 3.48 4.89 -6.28
N ASP A 144 3.27 3.59 -6.50
CA ASP A 144 4.38 2.61 -6.47
C ASP A 144 5.36 2.74 -7.65
N ASP A 145 5.01 3.52 -8.67
CA ASP A 145 5.88 3.90 -9.79
C ASP A 145 6.62 5.21 -9.59
N GLU A 146 6.31 5.97 -8.55
CA GLU A 146 7.01 7.19 -8.19
C GLU A 146 8.31 6.91 -7.41
N THR A 147 9.23 7.86 -7.48
CA THR A 147 10.47 7.85 -6.69
C THR A 147 10.60 9.16 -5.94
N VAL A 148 11.09 9.08 -4.70
CA VAL A 148 11.31 10.27 -3.87
C VAL A 148 12.77 10.70 -3.97
N PRO A 149 13.06 11.91 -4.50
CA PRO A 149 14.41 12.44 -4.52
C PRO A 149 14.95 12.61 -3.09
N ARG A 150 16.26 12.43 -2.90
CA ARG A 150 16.92 12.59 -1.60
C ARG A 150 16.72 13.95 -0.93
N SER A 151 16.38 14.98 -1.72
CA SER A 151 16.11 16.34 -1.25
C SER A 151 14.67 16.55 -0.78
N ARG A 152 13.74 15.64 -1.08
CA ARG A 152 12.35 15.68 -0.60
C ARG A 152 12.22 14.92 0.72
N LEU A 153 11.22 15.30 1.52
CA LEU A 153 10.97 14.77 2.87
C LEU A 153 12.16 14.98 3.82
N GLN A 154 12.62 16.23 3.91
CA GLN A 154 13.51 16.64 4.98
C GLN A 154 12.69 16.81 6.25
N ALA A 155 13.24 16.40 7.40
CA ALA A 155 12.63 16.75 8.68
C ALA A 155 12.44 18.28 8.69
N ALA A 156 11.34 18.76 9.26
CA ALA A 156 11.28 20.16 9.65
C ALA A 156 12.35 20.33 10.74
N ASP A 157 13.54 20.78 10.33
CA ASP A 157 14.57 21.22 11.27
C ASP A 157 13.97 22.40 12.03
N GLY A 158 13.56 22.15 13.26
CA GLY A 158 13.21 23.17 14.25
C GLY A 158 14.44 23.60 15.03
#